data_AF-A0A7J6C576-F1
#
_entry.id   AF-A0A7J6C576-F1
#
_cell.length_a   1.000
_cell.length_b   1.000
_cell.length_c   1.000
_cell.angle_alpha   90.00
_cell.angle_beta   90.00
_cell.angle_gamma   90.00
#
_symmetry.space_group_name_H-M   'P 1'
#
loop_
_entity.id
_entity.type
_entity.pdbx_description
1 polymer ?
#
loop_
_entity_poly.entity_id
_entity_poly.type
_entity_poly.pdbx_seq_one_letter_code
_entity_poly.pdbx_strand_id
1 'polypeptide(L)'
;MSADDKVEIIQILRDIKSKVQENSTMLKKILKDNTVPEVPSSTCVPSKNLKLPLRTFEDVARTEMELKNTTTRKKYHITIQRRGQEPQPQRYLADTNLFTCPFCTSQICKPRQYHQIVAHIAGHKIRATEYGGYVIYSCGLGCGQKAKHFHCCQCPQTYINKAAIKRHLCSFHPLPPAAPDPPRETPSLPPAAPDPP
;
A
#
# COMPACT_ATOMS: atom_id res chain seq x y z
N MET A 1 15.81 -37.52 -3.77
CA MET A 1 16.45 -36.67 -4.77
C MET A 1 17.32 -37.56 -5.63
N SER A 2 16.95 -37.69 -6.90
CA SER A 2 17.72 -38.41 -7.91
C SER A 2 19.10 -37.77 -8.08
N ALA A 3 20.06 -38.51 -8.63
CA ALA A 3 21.34 -37.95 -9.06
C ALA A 3 21.13 -36.83 -10.10
N ASP A 4 20.09 -36.95 -10.94
CA ASP A 4 19.72 -35.98 -11.96
C ASP A 4 19.22 -34.66 -11.37
N ASP A 5 18.37 -34.71 -10.33
CA ASP A 5 17.88 -33.53 -9.62
C ASP A 5 19.03 -32.68 -9.04
N LYS A 6 20.10 -33.35 -8.59
CA LYS A 6 21.27 -32.67 -8.02
C LYS A 6 22.08 -31.94 -9.08
N VAL A 7 22.18 -32.51 -10.29
CA VAL A 7 22.89 -31.88 -11.42
C VAL A 7 22.13 -30.64 -11.90
N GLU A 8 20.80 -30.73 -11.99
CA GLU A 8 19.94 -29.61 -12.40
C GLU A 8 20.01 -28.45 -11.40
N ILE A 9 19.95 -28.73 -10.10
CA ILE A 9 20.10 -27.72 -9.05
C ILE A 9 21.48 -27.06 -9.11
N ILE A 10 22.56 -27.83 -9.31
CA ILE A 10 23.91 -27.27 -9.44
C ILE A 10 24.03 -26.37 -10.67
N GLN A 11 23.40 -26.74 -11.78
CA GLN A 11 23.38 -25.92 -12.99
C GLN A 11 22.63 -24.60 -12.77
N ILE A 12 21.46 -24.63 -12.13
CA ILE A 12 20.68 -23.44 -11.79
C ILE A 12 21.49 -22.49 -10.90
N LEU A 13 22.20 -23.02 -9.90
CA LEU A 13 23.04 -22.20 -9.01
C LEU A 13 24.20 -21.53 -9.76
N ARG A 14 24.76 -22.21 -10.77
CA ARG A 14 25.80 -21.66 -11.63
C ARG A 14 25.26 -20.51 -12.49
N ASP A 15 24.07 -20.67 -13.04
CA ASP A 15 23.43 -19.66 -13.89
C ASP A 15 23.02 -18.43 -13.09
N ILE A 16 22.46 -18.61 -11.89
CA ILE A 16 22.15 -17.51 -10.96
C ILE A 16 23.41 -16.72 -10.61
N LYS A 17 24.52 -17.41 -10.30
CA LYS A 17 25.79 -16.75 -9.96
C LYS A 17 26.31 -15.93 -11.15
N SER A 18 26.23 -16.47 -12.36
CA SER A 18 26.61 -15.76 -13.59
C SER A 18 25.79 -14.49 -13.78
N LYS A 19 24.47 -14.57 -13.59
CA LYS A 19 23.55 -13.44 -13.73
C LYS A 19 23.80 -12.34 -12.70
N VAL A 20 24.10 -12.71 -11.46
CA VAL A 20 24.44 -11.76 -10.40
C VAL A 20 25.75 -11.04 -10.71
N GLN A 21 26.74 -11.76 -11.25
CA GLN A 21 28.02 -11.18 -11.67
C GLN A 21 27.81 -10.16 -12.80
N GLU A 22 27.02 -10.51 -13.82
CA GLU A 22 26.65 -9.64 -14.95
C GLU A 22 25.93 -8.36 -14.47
N ASN A 23 24.96 -8.49 -13.57
CA ASN A 23 24.26 -7.33 -13.02
C ASN A 23 25.19 -6.43 -12.21
N SER A 24 26.14 -7.02 -11.46
CA SER A 24 27.14 -6.28 -10.70
C SER A 24 28.09 -5.47 -11.59
N THR A 25 28.54 -6.05 -12.71
CA THR A 25 29.40 -5.35 -13.67
C THR A 25 28.67 -4.21 -14.36
N MET A 26 27.40 -4.43 -14.74
CA MET A 26 26.56 -3.40 -15.33
C MET A 26 26.31 -2.23 -14.35
N LEU A 27 26.02 -2.52 -13.08
CA LEU A 27 25.86 -1.50 -12.03
C LEU A 27 27.13 -0.69 -11.81
N LYS A 28 28.30 -1.34 -11.78
CA LYS A 28 29.59 -0.65 -11.66
C LYS A 28 29.85 0.27 -12.84
N LYS A 29 29.46 -0.13 -14.06
CA LYS A 29 29.60 0.70 -15.27
C LYS A 29 28.71 1.94 -15.20
N ILE A 30 27.44 1.77 -14.84
CA ILE A 30 26.50 2.89 -14.66
C ILE A 30 27.01 3.87 -13.60
N LEU A 31 27.53 3.37 -12.47
CA LEU A 31 28.06 4.23 -11.40
C LEU A 31 29.30 5.01 -11.86
N LYS A 32 30.15 4.38 -12.67
CA LYS A 32 31.35 5.02 -13.23
C LYS A 32 31.01 6.10 -14.27
N ASP A 33 30.01 5.86 -15.10
CA ASP A 33 29.57 6.80 -16.15
C ASP A 33 28.87 8.06 -15.57
N ASN A 34 28.39 8.00 -14.31
CA ASN A 34 27.75 9.12 -13.62
C ASN A 34 28.67 9.90 -12.65
N THR A 35 29.95 9.50 -12.53
CA THR A 35 30.91 10.24 -11.69
C THR A 35 31.58 11.31 -12.55
N VAL A 36 30.99 12.51 -12.55
CA VAL A 36 31.49 13.72 -13.24
C VAL A 36 32.62 14.35 -12.41
N PRO A 37 33.80 14.64 -12.99
CA PRO A 37 34.79 15.54 -12.37
C PRO A 37 34.29 16.99 -12.41
N GLU A 38 34.44 17.70 -11.30
CA GLU A 38 34.08 19.10 -11.11
C GLU A 38 34.77 20.07 -12.13
N VAL A 39 33.93 20.84 -12.85
CA VAL A 39 34.07 22.26 -13.32
C VAL A 39 35.06 22.59 -14.48
N PRO A 40 34.89 23.67 -15.31
CA PRO A 40 33.70 24.39 -15.79
C PRO A 40 33.57 24.44 -17.34
N SER A 41 32.39 24.92 -17.77
CA SER A 41 32.17 25.75 -18.99
C SER A 41 32.08 25.09 -20.37
N SER A 42 30.87 25.22 -20.92
CA SER A 42 30.53 25.64 -22.28
C SER A 42 31.24 24.99 -23.47
N THR A 43 30.56 24.07 -24.17
CA THR A 43 30.37 24.21 -25.64
C THR A 43 29.19 23.34 -26.11
N CYS A 44 28.31 23.93 -26.93
CA CYS A 44 27.27 23.26 -27.70
C CYS A 44 27.85 22.36 -28.79
N VAL A 45 27.28 21.17 -29.05
CA VAL A 45 26.85 20.57 -30.35
C VAL A 45 26.50 19.06 -30.17
N PRO A 46 25.91 18.34 -31.15
CA PRO A 46 24.52 18.41 -31.61
C PRO A 46 23.77 17.07 -31.39
N SER A 47 22.47 17.13 -31.10
CA SER A 47 21.64 15.96 -30.82
C SER A 47 21.36 15.12 -32.07
N LYS A 48 21.80 13.85 -32.07
CA LYS A 48 21.41 12.85 -33.08
C LYS A 48 20.01 12.34 -32.76
N ASN A 49 19.15 12.37 -33.78
CA ASN A 49 17.74 11.96 -33.78
C ASN A 49 17.54 10.52 -33.27
N LEU A 50 16.98 10.38 -32.06
CA LEU A 50 16.34 9.15 -31.60
C LEU A 50 14.81 9.33 -31.75
N LYS A 51 14.25 8.72 -32.79
CA LYS A 51 12.80 8.56 -32.96
C LYS A 51 12.27 7.59 -31.89
N LEU A 52 11.97 8.12 -30.71
CA LEU A 52 11.15 7.43 -29.73
C LEU A 52 9.67 7.73 -30.02
N PRO A 53 8.77 6.74 -29.96
CA PRO A 53 7.34 6.98 -30.06
C PRO A 53 6.92 7.97 -28.96
N LEU A 54 6.42 9.14 -29.38
CA LEU A 54 5.86 10.13 -28.46
C LEU A 54 4.63 9.49 -27.82
N ARG A 55 4.72 9.20 -26.51
CA ARG A 55 3.55 8.77 -25.72
C ARG A 55 2.48 9.85 -25.82
N THR A 56 1.22 9.44 -25.96
CA THR A 56 0.11 10.40 -26.02
C THR A 56 -0.04 11.10 -24.67
N PHE A 57 -0.60 12.32 -24.67
CA PHE A 57 -0.87 13.05 -23.43
C PHE A 57 -1.78 12.26 -22.47
N GLU A 58 -2.65 11.41 -22.99
CA GLU A 58 -3.53 10.52 -22.21
C GLU A 58 -2.74 9.41 -21.50
N ASP A 59 -1.71 8.86 -22.15
CA ASP A 59 -0.81 7.88 -21.53
C ASP A 59 0.03 8.51 -20.42
N VAL A 60 0.45 9.76 -20.60
CA VAL A 60 1.17 10.54 -19.56
C VAL A 60 0.25 10.78 -18.37
N ALA A 61 -0.99 11.23 -18.59
CA ALA A 61 -1.96 11.45 -17.52
C ALA A 61 -2.29 10.16 -16.75
N ARG A 62 -2.45 9.03 -17.45
CA ARG A 62 -2.64 7.71 -16.85
C ARG A 62 -1.43 7.29 -16.00
N THR A 63 -0.23 7.45 -16.55
CA THR A 63 1.02 7.10 -15.87
C THR A 63 1.25 8.00 -14.65
N GLU A 64 0.94 9.30 -14.75
CA GLU A 64 1.00 10.22 -13.62
C GLU A 64 -0.02 9.85 -12.53
N MET A 65 -1.25 9.49 -12.90
CA MET A 65 -2.25 9.03 -11.94
C MET A 65 -1.79 7.76 -11.22
N GLU A 66 -1.21 6.81 -11.96
CA GLU A 66 -0.67 5.57 -11.40
C GLU A 66 0.57 5.82 -10.54
N LEU A 67 1.46 6.74 -10.94
CA LEU A 67 2.64 7.15 -10.16
C LEU A 67 2.24 7.93 -8.90
N LYS A 68 1.26 8.83 -8.97
CA LYS A 68 0.69 9.54 -7.81
C LYS A 68 0.04 8.54 -6.86
N ASN A 69 -0.70 7.54 -7.37
CA ASN A 69 -1.32 6.50 -6.55
C ASN A 69 -0.26 5.59 -5.88
N THR A 70 0.74 5.11 -6.62
CA THR A 70 1.84 4.29 -6.09
C THR A 70 2.76 5.06 -5.12
N THR A 71 2.99 6.35 -5.35
CA THR A 71 3.75 7.22 -4.43
C THR A 71 2.95 7.52 -3.17
N THR A 72 1.63 7.73 -3.26
CA THR A 72 0.76 7.80 -2.07
C THR A 72 0.70 6.46 -1.33
N ARG A 73 0.80 5.31 -2.02
CA ARG A 73 0.86 3.97 -1.41
C ARG A 73 2.14 3.75 -0.61
N LYS A 74 3.24 4.46 -0.92
CA LYS A 74 4.50 4.42 -0.15
C LYS A 74 4.50 5.30 1.11
N LYS A 75 3.48 6.15 1.33
CA LYS A 75 3.51 7.13 2.43
C LYS A 75 2.93 6.63 3.76
N TYR A 76 2.12 5.56 3.73
CA TYR A 76 1.36 5.12 4.90
C TYR A 76 1.64 3.66 5.26
N HIS A 77 1.58 3.37 6.56
CA HIS A 77 1.66 2.00 7.05
C HIS A 77 0.50 1.15 6.50
N ILE A 78 0.72 -0.15 6.24
CA ILE A 78 -0.25 -1.07 5.62
C ILE A 78 -1.62 -1.14 6.34
N THR A 79 -1.65 -0.81 7.64
CA THR A 79 -2.87 -0.74 8.45
C THR A 79 -3.69 0.53 8.24
N ILE A 80 -3.24 1.45 7.37
CA ILE A 80 -3.96 2.66 6.99
C ILE A 80 -4.46 2.45 5.55
N GLN A 81 -5.77 2.39 5.39
CA GLN A 81 -6.40 2.23 4.09
C GLN A 81 -7.31 3.41 3.78
N ARG A 82 -7.57 3.65 2.49
CA ARG A 82 -8.61 4.60 2.08
C ARG A 82 -9.98 4.02 2.40
N ARG A 83 -10.94 4.89 2.73
CA ARG A 83 -12.35 4.49 2.91
C ARG A 83 -12.84 3.75 1.65
N GLY A 84 -13.56 2.65 1.85
CA GLY A 84 -14.05 1.78 0.77
C GLY A 84 -13.07 0.69 0.32
N GLN A 85 -11.81 0.73 0.72
CA GLN A 85 -10.89 -0.40 0.50
C GLN A 85 -11.07 -1.45 1.59
N GLU A 86 -11.30 -2.69 1.18
CA GLU A 86 -11.41 -3.82 2.12
C GLU A 86 -10.08 -4.57 2.23
N PRO A 87 -9.61 -4.84 3.47
CA PRO A 87 -8.46 -5.69 3.69
C PRO A 87 -8.74 -7.12 3.24
N GLN A 88 -7.91 -7.60 2.32
CA GLN A 88 -7.99 -8.97 1.83
C GLN A 88 -7.04 -9.89 2.63
N PRO A 89 -7.48 -11.13 2.94
CA PRO A 89 -6.57 -12.15 3.44
C PRO A 89 -5.43 -12.44 2.45
N GLN A 90 -4.27 -12.82 2.98
CA GLN A 90 -3.12 -13.25 2.17
C GLN A 90 -2.99 -14.78 2.21
N ARG A 91 -2.57 -15.41 1.11
CA ARG A 91 -2.28 -16.86 1.11
C ARG A 91 -1.02 -17.15 1.92
N TYR A 92 -1.04 -18.22 2.70
CA TYR A 92 0.12 -18.66 3.46
C TYR A 92 1.06 -19.48 2.56
N LEU A 93 2.35 -19.12 2.53
CA LEU A 93 3.29 -19.74 1.59
C LEU A 93 3.60 -21.21 1.91
N ALA A 94 3.53 -21.61 3.18
CA ALA A 94 3.81 -22.99 3.58
C ALA A 94 2.60 -23.92 3.43
N ASP A 95 1.38 -23.38 3.28
CA ASP A 95 0.16 -24.14 3.01
C ASP A 95 -0.85 -23.26 2.27
N THR A 96 -1.13 -23.63 1.02
CA THR A 96 -1.99 -22.87 0.11
C THR A 96 -3.48 -22.89 0.51
N ASN A 97 -3.88 -23.79 1.41
CA ASN A 97 -5.24 -23.84 1.96
C ASN A 97 -5.42 -22.89 3.17
N LEU A 98 -4.32 -22.34 3.67
CA LEU A 98 -4.32 -21.42 4.81
C LEU A 98 -4.08 -19.98 4.35
N PHE A 99 -4.62 -19.08 5.15
CA PHE A 99 -4.58 -17.65 4.93
C PHE A 99 -4.12 -16.93 6.18
N THR A 100 -3.44 -15.81 5.98
CA THR A 100 -2.93 -14.92 7.02
C THR A 100 -3.65 -13.57 7.00
N CYS A 101 -3.63 -12.91 8.16
CA CYS A 101 -4.16 -11.56 8.31
C CYS A 101 -3.09 -10.56 7.88
N PRO A 102 -3.41 -9.56 7.03
CA PRO A 102 -2.43 -8.57 6.59
C PRO A 102 -1.97 -7.62 7.71
N PHE A 103 -2.61 -7.66 8.87
CA PHE A 103 -2.35 -6.75 10.00
C PHE A 103 -1.76 -7.44 11.21
N CYS A 104 -1.54 -8.75 11.18
CA CYS A 104 -1.05 -9.52 12.31
C CYS A 104 0.09 -10.43 11.88
N THR A 105 1.09 -10.60 12.75
CA THR A 105 2.04 -11.70 12.61
C THR A 105 1.37 -13.04 12.92
N SER A 106 1.99 -14.14 12.49
CA SER A 106 1.54 -15.51 12.81
C SER A 106 1.48 -15.82 14.30
N GLN A 107 2.21 -15.05 15.14
CA GLN A 107 2.15 -15.17 16.59
C GLN A 107 0.87 -14.56 17.19
N ILE A 108 0.40 -13.44 16.62
CA ILE A 108 -0.83 -12.78 17.04
C ILE A 108 -2.06 -13.48 16.44
N CYS A 109 -1.98 -13.86 15.16
CA CYS A 109 -3.01 -14.63 14.48
C CYS A 109 -2.36 -15.71 13.62
N LYS A 110 -2.47 -16.97 14.07
CA LYS A 110 -2.02 -18.12 13.29
C LYS A 110 -2.72 -18.17 11.92
N PRO A 111 -2.08 -18.72 10.87
CA PRO A 111 -2.73 -19.00 9.59
C PRO A 111 -3.95 -19.91 9.77
N ARG A 112 -5.03 -19.64 9.05
CA ARG A 112 -6.33 -20.32 9.19
C ARG A 112 -7.04 -20.50 7.85
N GLN A 113 -8.08 -21.31 7.81
CA GLN A 113 -8.97 -21.38 6.64
C GLN A 113 -9.65 -20.03 6.35
N TYR A 114 -10.07 -19.83 5.10
CA TYR A 114 -10.59 -18.56 4.60
C TYR A 114 -11.72 -17.96 5.47
N HIS A 115 -12.73 -18.75 5.83
CA HIS A 115 -13.86 -18.25 6.62
C HIS A 115 -13.43 -17.70 7.99
N GLN A 116 -12.45 -18.34 8.64
CA GLN A 116 -11.94 -17.94 9.95
C GLN A 116 -11.09 -16.68 9.86
N ILE A 117 -10.26 -16.57 8.81
CA ILE A 117 -9.41 -15.38 8.65
C ILE A 117 -10.25 -14.15 8.28
N VAL A 118 -11.30 -14.32 7.48
CA VAL A 118 -12.23 -13.24 7.15
C VAL A 118 -12.97 -12.77 8.40
N ALA A 119 -13.43 -13.69 9.25
CA ALA A 119 -14.04 -13.33 10.53
C ALA A 119 -13.05 -12.56 11.44
N HIS A 120 -11.79 -12.95 11.47
CA HIS A 120 -10.75 -12.23 12.20
C HIS A 120 -10.55 -10.80 11.66
N ILE A 121 -10.45 -10.65 10.34
CA ILE A 121 -10.29 -9.35 9.67
C ILE A 121 -11.53 -8.47 9.87
N ALA A 122 -12.75 -9.04 9.87
CA ALA A 122 -13.97 -8.33 10.22
C ALA A 122 -13.89 -7.74 11.63
N GLY A 123 -13.26 -8.46 12.57
CA GLY A 123 -12.95 -7.94 13.90
C GLY A 123 -12.03 -6.70 13.87
N HIS A 124 -11.04 -6.65 12.97
CA HIS A 124 -10.26 -5.43 12.74
C HIS A 124 -11.13 -4.29 12.22
N LYS A 125 -12.05 -4.56 11.28
CA LYS A 125 -12.98 -3.58 10.69
C LYS A 125 -13.89 -2.95 11.74
N ILE A 126 -14.52 -3.75 12.60
CA ILE A 126 -15.39 -3.26 13.69
C ILE A 126 -14.63 -2.32 14.64
N ARG A 127 -13.35 -2.62 14.92
CA ARG A 127 -12.52 -1.86 15.85
C ARG A 127 -11.72 -0.74 15.19
N ALA A 128 -11.82 -0.57 13.88
CA ALA A 128 -11.05 0.42 13.15
C ALA A 128 -11.43 1.85 13.56
N THR A 129 -10.52 2.79 13.31
CA THR A 129 -10.75 4.22 13.50
C THR A 129 -10.86 4.89 12.14
N GLU A 130 -12.02 5.46 11.86
CA GLU A 130 -12.20 6.29 10.67
C GLU A 130 -11.77 7.71 10.97
N TYR A 131 -11.04 8.32 10.03
CA TYR A 131 -10.64 9.73 10.11
C TYR A 131 -10.47 10.32 8.71
N GLY A 132 -11.30 11.31 8.38
CA GLY A 132 -11.38 11.86 7.02
C GLY A 132 -11.67 10.75 5.99
N GLY A 133 -10.81 10.66 4.97
CA GLY A 133 -10.87 9.65 3.93
C GLY A 133 -10.18 8.30 4.26
N TYR A 134 -9.73 8.09 5.49
CA TYR A 134 -8.94 6.92 5.89
C TYR A 134 -9.63 6.05 6.94
N VAL A 135 -9.29 4.76 6.91
CA VAL A 135 -9.64 3.73 7.89
C VAL A 135 -8.34 3.20 8.48
N ILE A 136 -8.20 3.34 9.80
CA ILE A 136 -6.99 2.99 10.55
C ILE A 136 -7.27 1.73 11.37
N TYR A 137 -6.66 0.62 10.97
CA TYR A 137 -6.77 -0.68 11.63
C TYR A 137 -5.74 -0.81 12.76
N SER A 138 -6.04 -1.64 13.76
CA SER A 138 -5.05 -2.00 14.76
C SER A 138 -3.96 -2.88 14.14
N CYS A 139 -2.71 -2.50 14.36
CA CYS A 139 -1.50 -3.20 13.96
C CYS A 139 -1.10 -4.25 15.00
N GLY A 140 -0.81 -5.46 14.54
CA GLY A 140 -0.18 -6.55 15.27
C GLY A 140 1.04 -7.12 14.53
N LEU A 141 1.72 -6.29 13.72
CA LEU A 141 2.89 -6.66 12.90
C LEU A 141 4.24 -6.54 13.64
N GLY A 142 4.25 -6.02 14.88
CA GLY A 142 5.47 -5.89 15.68
C GLY A 142 6.34 -4.68 15.34
N CYS A 143 5.85 -3.71 14.56
CA CYS A 143 6.56 -2.47 14.23
C CYS A 143 6.60 -1.41 15.36
N GLY A 144 6.10 -1.73 16.55
CA GLY A 144 6.07 -0.81 17.69
C GLY A 144 6.39 -1.52 18.99
N GLN A 145 6.62 -0.77 20.07
CA GLN A 145 6.98 -1.34 21.37
C GLN A 145 5.87 -2.16 22.03
N LYS A 146 4.62 -2.02 21.57
CA LYS A 146 3.47 -2.77 22.05
C LYS A 146 2.96 -3.70 20.96
N ALA A 147 2.57 -4.91 21.39
CA ALA A 147 2.04 -5.96 20.51
C ALA A 147 0.82 -5.51 19.70
N LYS A 148 0.03 -4.57 20.21
CA LYS A 148 -1.12 -3.97 19.51
C LYS A 148 -1.08 -2.45 19.60
N HIS A 149 -1.18 -1.77 18.47
CA HIS A 149 -1.18 -0.30 18.37
C HIS A 149 -1.88 0.19 17.11
N PHE A 150 -2.01 1.50 16.94
CA PHE A 150 -2.54 2.18 15.77
C PHE A 150 -1.50 3.18 15.26
N HIS A 151 -1.36 3.31 13.94
CA HIS A 151 -0.49 4.30 13.31
C HIS A 151 -1.28 5.55 12.96
N CYS A 152 -0.70 6.73 13.21
CA CYS A 152 -1.27 7.96 12.68
C CYS A 152 -1.13 7.99 11.15
N CYS A 153 -2.17 8.50 10.47
CA CYS A 153 -2.18 8.67 9.02
C CYS A 153 -1.55 9.99 8.54
N GLN A 154 -0.95 10.78 9.43
CA GLN A 154 -0.39 12.10 9.11
C GLN A 154 1.03 12.29 9.67
N CYS A 155 1.47 11.46 10.61
CA CYS A 155 2.77 11.55 11.25
C CYS A 155 3.25 10.15 11.71
N PRO A 156 4.53 9.98 12.11
CA PRO A 156 5.07 8.66 12.45
C PRO A 156 4.63 8.12 13.83
N GLN A 157 3.75 8.83 14.56
CA GLN A 157 3.33 8.44 15.90
C GLN A 157 2.45 7.20 15.93
N THR A 158 2.54 6.46 17.03
CA THR A 158 1.70 5.27 17.29
C THR A 158 0.98 5.36 18.63
N TYR A 159 -0.17 4.69 18.73
CA TYR A 159 -1.06 4.77 19.89
C TYR A 159 -1.60 3.40 20.27
N ILE A 160 -1.64 3.10 21.56
CA ILE A 160 -2.05 1.78 22.08
C ILE A 160 -3.56 1.52 21.96
N ASN A 161 -4.39 2.56 21.83
CA ASN A 161 -5.84 2.43 21.81
C ASN A 161 -6.50 3.49 20.90
N LYS A 162 -7.77 3.23 20.57
CA LYS A 162 -8.60 4.03 19.67
C LYS A 162 -8.86 5.45 20.20
N ALA A 163 -9.05 5.61 21.52
CA ALA A 163 -9.30 6.92 22.11
C ALA A 163 -8.06 7.83 22.01
N ALA A 164 -6.87 7.29 22.24
CA ALA A 164 -5.62 8.03 22.17
C ALA A 164 -5.30 8.52 20.76
N ILE A 165 -5.45 7.66 19.74
CA ILE A 165 -5.24 8.10 18.35
C ILE A 165 -6.30 9.11 17.91
N LYS A 166 -7.58 8.94 18.28
CA LYS A 166 -8.63 9.92 17.97
C LYS A 166 -8.31 11.29 18.55
N ARG A 167 -7.93 11.35 19.83
CA ARG A 167 -7.52 12.59 20.49
C ARG A 167 -6.34 13.24 19.78
N HIS A 168 -5.31 12.47 19.44
CA HIS A 168 -4.18 12.99 18.67
C HIS A 168 -4.60 13.58 17.33
N LEU A 169 -5.41 12.85 16.55
CA LEU A 169 -5.88 13.29 15.25
C LEU A 169 -6.68 14.59 15.37
N CYS A 170 -7.62 14.68 16.32
CA CYS A 170 -8.40 15.89 16.56
C CYS A 170 -7.54 17.09 16.99
N SER A 171 -6.49 16.90 17.78
CA SER A 171 -5.67 18.01 18.29
C SER A 171 -4.57 18.48 17.33
N PHE A 172 -3.95 17.56 16.58
CA PHE A 172 -2.76 17.86 15.78
C PHE A 172 -2.99 17.79 14.27
N HIS A 173 -4.07 17.13 13.84
CA HIS A 173 -4.39 16.94 12.43
C HIS A 173 -5.87 17.23 12.14
N PRO A 174 -6.41 18.36 12.63
CA PRO A 174 -7.84 18.63 12.52
C PRO A 174 -8.29 18.54 11.07
N LEU A 175 -9.40 17.84 10.85
CA LEU A 175 -10.05 17.85 9.56
C LEU A 175 -10.51 19.28 9.26
N PRO A 176 -10.48 19.71 7.99
CA PRO A 176 -11.18 20.92 7.59
C PRO A 176 -12.63 20.86 8.07
N PRO A 177 -13.24 22.01 8.42
CA PRO A 177 -14.67 22.07 8.68
C PRO A 177 -15.40 21.39 7.53
N ALA A 178 -16.32 20.47 7.85
CA ALA A 178 -17.18 19.88 6.83
C ALA A 178 -17.87 21.04 6.10
N ALA A 179 -17.79 21.06 4.76
CA ALA A 179 -18.62 21.97 3.99
C ALA A 179 -20.08 21.77 4.44
N PRO A 180 -20.88 22.84 4.56
CA PRO A 180 -22.29 22.69 4.90
C PRO A 180 -22.91 21.66 3.96
N ASP A 181 -23.59 20.66 4.51
CA ASP A 181 -24.29 19.69 3.68
C ASP A 181 -25.21 20.48 2.73
N PRO A 182 -25.23 20.16 1.42
CA PRO A 182 -26.26 20.70 0.55
C PRO A 182 -27.63 20.34 1.16
N PRO A 183 -28.63 21.25 1.12
CA PRO A 183 -29.92 21.02 1.73
C PRO A 183 -30.43 19.63 1.36
N ARG A 184 -30.60 18.80 2.38
CA ARG A 184 -31.16 17.47 2.23
C ARG A 184 -32.59 17.68 1.74
N GLU A 185 -32.82 17.52 0.43
CA GLU A 185 -34.17 17.53 -0.13
C GLU A 185 -34.95 16.45 0.62
N THR A 186 -35.91 16.92 1.42
CA THR A 186 -36.81 16.05 2.16
C THR A 186 -37.69 15.42 1.09
N PRO A 187 -37.72 14.08 0.94
CA PRO A 187 -38.65 13.46 0.01
C PRO A 187 -40.07 13.87 0.42
N SER A 188 -40.72 14.69 -0.39
CA SER A 188 -42.11 15.05 -0.20
C SER A 188 -42.93 13.76 -0.24
N LEU A 189 -43.60 13.45 0.85
CA LEU A 189 -44.56 12.35 0.91
C LEU A 189 -45.62 12.56 -0.18
N PRO A 190 -45.96 11.51 -0.96
CA PRO A 190 -47.09 11.60 -1.87
C PRO A 190 -48.39 11.81 -1.07
N PRO A 191 -49.36 12.58 -1.59
CA PRO A 191 -50.63 12.80 -0.91
C PRO A 191 -51.35 11.47 -0.71
N ALA A 192 -51.91 11.29 0.48
CA ALA A 192 -52.71 10.13 0.85
C ALA A 192 -53.91 10.00 -0.11
N ALA A 193 -54.11 8.78 -0.62
CA ALA A 193 -55.28 8.46 -1.42
C ALA A 193 -56.56 8.59 -0.57
N PRO A 194 -57.69 9.04 -1.15
CA PRO A 194 -58.96 9.09 -0.45
C PRO A 194 -59.51 7.68 -0.21
N ASP A 195 -60.07 7.45 0.98
CA ASP A 195 -60.71 6.20 1.38
C ASP A 195 -61.95 5.88 0.51
N PRO A 196 -62.21 4.61 0.19
CA PRO A 196 -63.39 4.20 -0.56
C PRO A 196 -64.66 4.15 0.31
N PRO A 197 -65.86 4.27 -0.30
CA PRO A 197 -67.15 4.31 0.39
C PRO A 197 -67.60 2.98 1.01
#